data_AF-A0A5S5DVV0-F1
#
_entry.id   AF-A0A5S5DVV0-F1
#
_cell.length_a   1.000
_cell.length_b   1.000
_cell.length_c   1.000
_cell.angle_alpha   90.00
_cell.angle_beta   90.00
_cell.angle_gamma   90.00
#
_symmetry.space_group_name_H-M   'P 1'
#
loop_
_entity.id
_entity.type
_entity.pdbx_description
1 polymer ?
#
loop_
_entity_poly.entity_id
_entity_poly.type
_entity_poly.pdbx_seq_one_letter_code
_entity_poly.pdbx_strand_id
1 'polypeptide(L)'
;MKKILLVIAFVVLGTATMSAQDPDQVRDRDQVRLMLVDGDVLQIRDRDQIRLKDKVTLNDGTVLSLNGRYQTKDQQKLRLKDGECMDVDGVKYRNEYQYRYKVQQENKGLSQAQIQERNQNRVHYMLVDGEVLQIRNQEQNRLQKQLKLSDGSMVNPDGSYQTKDRKQLRLKDGECVNLEGKMYRNTYTQRKMLLQKNKKASKNLMKKKVQKKPVVQKKVMKKGK
;
A
#
# COMPACT_ATOMS: atom_id res chain seq x y z
N MET A 1 -3.19 6.37 51.21
CA MET A 1 -2.02 5.90 50.44
C MET A 1 -2.19 6.33 48.98
N LYS A 2 -1.11 6.82 48.37
CA LYS A 2 -1.10 7.78 47.25
C LYS A 2 -1.53 7.17 45.91
N LYS A 3 -2.39 7.88 45.18
CA LYS A 3 -2.81 7.58 43.80
C LYS A 3 -1.64 7.89 42.85
N ILE A 4 -1.16 6.89 42.13
CA ILE A 4 -0.13 7.08 41.09
C ILE A 4 -0.85 7.49 39.80
N LEU A 5 -0.78 8.78 39.50
CA LEU A 5 -1.13 9.35 38.20
C LEU A 5 0.02 9.04 37.23
N LEU A 6 -0.18 8.09 36.32
CA LEU A 6 0.69 7.89 35.16
C LEU A 6 0.38 8.97 34.12
N VAL A 7 1.19 10.03 34.11
CA VAL A 7 1.20 11.02 33.04
C VAL A 7 1.91 10.39 31.83
N ILE A 8 1.14 10.05 30.80
CA ILE A 8 1.67 9.66 29.48
C ILE A 8 2.22 10.92 28.82
N ALA A 9 3.55 11.07 28.83
CA ALA A 9 4.22 12.15 28.12
C ALA A 9 4.24 11.85 26.61
N PHE A 10 3.39 12.55 25.85
CA PHE A 10 3.56 12.69 24.40
C PHE A 10 4.80 13.57 24.16
N VAL A 11 5.94 12.95 23.87
CA VAL A 11 7.11 13.69 23.38
C VAL A 11 6.83 14.07 21.92
N VAL A 12 6.25 15.25 21.73
CA VAL A 12 6.18 15.93 20.44
C VAL A 12 7.55 16.55 20.21
N LEU A 13 8.46 15.81 19.58
CA LEU A 13 9.69 16.40 19.03
C LEU A 13 9.30 17.23 17.81
N GLY A 14 9.13 18.54 18.04
CA GLY A 14 8.92 19.54 17.01
C GLY A 14 10.19 19.74 16.20
N THR A 15 10.29 19.05 15.07
CA THR A 15 11.23 19.43 14.01
C THR A 15 10.61 20.55 13.19
N ALA A 16 11.35 21.65 13.05
CA ALA A 16 11.00 22.83 12.27
C ALA A 16 10.30 22.48 10.95
N THR A 17 9.11 23.03 10.75
CA THR A 17 8.36 22.92 9.50
C THR A 17 9.05 23.76 8.43
N MET A 18 9.98 23.17 7.70
CA MET A 18 10.29 23.63 6.35
C MET A 18 9.10 23.28 5.46
N SER A 19 8.19 24.23 5.32
CA SER A 19 7.07 24.16 4.39
C SER A 19 7.57 24.32 2.96
N ALA A 20 8.22 23.29 2.42
CA ALA A 20 8.27 23.11 0.97
C ALA A 20 6.90 22.60 0.54
N GLN A 21 6.01 23.52 0.19
CA GLN A 21 4.80 23.20 -0.56
C GLN A 21 5.26 22.72 -1.94
N ASP A 22 5.42 21.41 -2.08
CA ASP A 22 5.62 20.76 -3.38
C ASP A 22 4.21 20.40 -3.89
N PRO A 23 3.64 21.16 -4.84
CA PRO A 23 2.35 20.81 -5.42
C PRO A 23 2.55 19.57 -6.31
N ASP A 24 1.63 18.62 -6.23
CA ASP A 24 1.55 17.44 -7.10
C ASP A 24 2.58 16.30 -6.90
N GLN A 25 3.10 16.09 -5.68
CA GLN A 25 3.74 14.81 -5.39
C GLN A 25 2.71 13.66 -5.40
N VAL A 26 2.98 12.66 -6.24
CA VAL A 26 2.28 11.37 -6.37
C VAL A 26 2.13 10.73 -4.98
N ARG A 27 0.94 10.85 -4.37
CA ARG A 27 0.64 10.29 -3.05
C ARG A 27 0.14 8.86 -3.18
N ASP A 28 1.08 7.94 -3.24
CA ASP A 28 0.80 6.51 -3.19
C ASP A 28 0.56 6.06 -1.74
N ARG A 29 -0.68 6.21 -1.28
CA ARG A 29 -1.03 6.16 0.16
C ARG A 29 -0.99 4.78 0.83
N ASP A 30 -0.82 3.72 0.05
CA ASP A 30 -0.80 2.34 0.58
C ASP A 30 0.60 1.76 0.75
N GLN A 31 1.61 2.61 0.59
CA GLN A 31 3.03 2.27 0.65
C GLN A 31 3.51 2.31 2.11
N VAL A 32 3.64 1.13 2.70
CA VAL A 32 4.18 0.94 4.05
C VAL A 32 5.68 0.69 3.96
N ARG A 33 6.43 1.33 4.84
CA ARG A 33 7.86 1.06 5.07
C ARG A 33 8.17 1.06 6.55
N LEU A 34 9.25 0.37 6.90
CA LEU A 34 9.75 0.20 8.25
C LEU A 34 11.11 0.89 8.32
N MET A 35 11.23 1.91 9.16
CA MET A 35 12.43 2.74 9.25
C MET A 35 13.01 2.67 10.65
N LEU A 36 14.32 2.51 10.77
CA LEU A 36 14.99 2.63 12.06
C LEU A 36 15.26 4.10 12.35
N VAL A 37 14.75 4.60 13.48
CA VAL A 37 14.96 5.97 13.97
C VAL A 37 15.25 5.90 15.46
N ASP A 38 16.38 6.42 15.89
CA ASP A 38 16.80 6.48 17.30
C ASP A 38 16.75 5.12 18.01
N GLY A 39 17.07 4.06 17.29
CA GLY A 39 17.09 2.69 17.80
C GLY A 39 15.74 1.96 17.80
N ASP A 40 14.66 2.66 17.40
CA ASP A 40 13.31 2.11 17.28
C ASP A 40 12.87 1.98 15.82
N VAL A 41 12.22 0.85 15.49
CA VAL A 41 11.60 0.70 14.18
C VAL A 41 10.23 1.37 14.17
N LEU A 42 10.07 2.32 13.27
CA LEU A 42 8.81 3.00 12.97
C LEU A 42 8.21 2.40 11.71
N GLN A 43 6.94 2.00 11.79
CA GLN A 43 6.10 1.79 10.63
C GLN A 43 5.63 3.15 10.13
N ILE A 44 6.04 3.52 8.92
CA ILE A 44 5.63 4.76 8.28
C ILE A 44 4.65 4.45 7.14
N ARG A 45 3.45 5.02 7.24
CA ARG A 45 2.41 5.00 6.21
C ARG A 45 1.90 6.41 6.03
N ASP A 46 1.88 6.92 4.80
CA ASP A 46 1.57 8.33 4.53
C ASP A 46 2.42 9.28 5.38
N ARG A 47 1.84 9.78 6.48
CA ARG A 47 2.44 10.66 7.49
C ARG A 47 2.40 10.06 8.89
N ASP A 48 1.68 8.96 9.07
CA ASP A 48 1.58 8.28 10.35
C ASP A 48 2.87 7.51 10.59
N GLN A 49 3.48 7.76 11.74
CA GLN A 49 4.64 7.04 12.23
C GLN A 49 4.23 6.30 13.49
N ILE A 50 4.17 4.98 13.40
CA ILE A 50 3.75 4.13 14.51
C ILE A 50 4.96 3.31 14.91
N ARG A 51 5.38 3.44 16.16
CA ARG A 51 6.43 2.57 16.70
C ARG A 51 5.96 1.13 16.65
N LEU A 52 6.79 0.28 16.06
CA LEU A 52 6.52 -1.13 15.92
C LEU A 52 6.45 -1.79 17.31
N LYS A 53 5.37 -2.51 17.60
CA LYS A 53 5.13 -3.15 18.91
C LYS A 53 5.57 -4.61 18.99
N ASP A 54 5.71 -5.26 17.83
CA ASP A 54 6.11 -6.65 17.70
C ASP A 54 6.95 -6.85 16.44
N LYS A 55 7.72 -7.93 16.39
CA LYS A 55 8.45 -8.29 15.16
C LYS A 55 7.47 -8.43 13.98
N VAL A 56 7.93 -8.05 12.79
CA VAL A 56 7.16 -8.15 11.55
C VAL A 56 7.84 -9.12 10.59
N THR A 57 7.05 -9.95 9.92
CA THR A 57 7.53 -10.81 8.83
C THR A 57 7.13 -10.18 7.51
N LEU A 58 8.11 -9.88 6.67
CA LEU A 58 7.94 -9.28 5.35
C LEU A 58 7.57 -10.33 4.31
N ASN A 59 7.12 -9.89 3.13
CA ASN A 59 6.61 -10.79 2.10
C ASN A 59 7.68 -11.74 1.53
N ASP A 60 8.96 -11.34 1.57
CA ASP A 60 10.10 -12.17 1.16
C ASP A 60 10.51 -13.21 2.22
N GLY A 61 9.87 -13.20 3.40
CA GLY A 61 10.20 -14.04 4.54
C GLY A 61 11.23 -13.43 5.50
N THR A 62 11.68 -12.20 5.25
CA THR A 62 12.55 -11.47 6.18
C THR A 62 11.79 -11.15 7.48
N VAL A 63 12.37 -11.45 8.63
CA VAL A 63 11.80 -11.13 9.95
C VAL A 63 12.54 -9.94 10.54
N LEU A 64 11.87 -8.79 10.68
CA LEU A 64 12.40 -7.55 11.25
C LEU A 64 11.95 -7.40 12.71
N SER A 65 12.91 -7.19 13.60
CA SER A 65 12.72 -6.93 15.03
C SER A 65 12.56 -5.44 15.33
N LEU A 66 11.99 -5.12 16.49
CA LEU A 66 11.70 -3.75 16.92
C LEU A 66 12.92 -2.83 16.98
N ASN A 67 14.11 -3.39 17.20
CA ASN A 67 15.35 -2.64 17.30
C ASN A 67 16.08 -2.51 15.94
N GLY A 68 15.48 -2.95 14.84
CA GLY A 68 16.09 -2.87 13.50
C GLY A 68 16.98 -4.06 13.11
N ARG A 69 17.17 -5.08 13.98
CA ARG A 69 17.77 -6.35 13.56
C ARG A 69 16.79 -7.11 12.67
N TYR A 70 17.27 -7.70 11.59
CA TYR A 70 16.46 -8.56 10.74
C TYR A 70 17.20 -9.83 10.33
N GLN A 71 16.43 -10.87 10.06
CA GLN A 71 16.92 -12.12 9.51
C GLN A 71 16.23 -12.37 8.17
N THR A 72 16.99 -12.49 7.09
CA THR A 72 16.43 -12.83 5.77
C THR A 72 15.96 -14.29 5.74
N LYS A 73 15.19 -14.64 4.70
CA LYS A 73 14.78 -16.04 4.47
C LYS A 73 15.96 -17.02 4.43
N ASP A 74 17.10 -16.58 3.89
CA ASP A 74 18.35 -17.35 3.82
C ASP A 74 19.15 -17.32 5.13
N GLN A 75 18.51 -16.93 6.23
CA GLN A 75 19.06 -16.88 7.59
C GLN A 75 20.21 -15.87 7.79
N GLN A 76 20.41 -14.93 6.88
CA GLN A 76 21.40 -13.87 7.07
C GLN A 76 20.90 -12.89 8.13
N LYS A 77 21.69 -12.68 9.18
CA LYS A 77 21.40 -11.75 10.27
C LYS A 77 22.05 -10.40 10.00
N LEU A 78 21.23 -9.37 9.91
CA LEU A 78 21.62 -8.02 9.55
C LEU A 78 20.93 -7.00 10.47
N ARG A 79 21.30 -5.73 10.35
CA ARG A 79 20.70 -4.64 11.12
C ARG A 79 20.56 -3.40 10.25
N LEU A 80 19.39 -2.78 10.28
CA LEU A 80 19.17 -1.45 9.73
C LEU A 80 20.09 -0.45 10.44
N LYS A 81 20.63 0.51 9.69
CA LYS A 81 21.24 1.70 10.29
C LYS A 81 20.18 2.77 10.51
N ASP A 82 20.49 3.72 11.38
CA ASP A 82 19.60 4.85 11.61
C ASP A 82 19.29 5.59 10.29
N GLY A 83 18.02 5.88 10.07
CA GLY A 83 17.48 6.45 8.83
C GLY A 83 17.31 5.45 7.67
N GLU A 84 17.85 4.24 7.74
CA GLU A 84 17.57 3.21 6.74
C GLU A 84 16.14 2.70 6.88
N CYS A 85 15.53 2.38 5.75
CA CYS A 85 14.18 1.81 5.72
C CYS A 85 14.09 0.58 4.83
N MET A 86 13.09 -0.23 5.08
CA MET A 86 12.78 -1.43 4.35
C MET A 86 11.30 -1.43 3.99
N ASP A 87 10.95 -1.76 2.75
CA ASP A 87 9.55 -1.92 2.37
C ASP A 87 8.99 -3.30 2.76
N VAL A 88 7.68 -3.48 2.61
CA VAL A 88 7.00 -4.74 2.94
C VAL A 88 7.43 -5.94 2.11
N ASP A 89 8.15 -5.71 1.00
CA ASP A 89 8.70 -6.74 0.12
C ASP A 89 10.15 -7.10 0.47
N GLY A 90 10.71 -6.51 1.54
CA GLY A 90 12.06 -6.79 2.02
C GLY A 90 13.16 -5.96 1.33
N VAL A 91 12.79 -5.01 0.47
CA VAL A 91 13.77 -4.16 -0.22
C VAL A 91 14.28 -3.09 0.74
N LYS A 92 15.60 -3.07 0.97
CA LYS A 92 16.27 -2.08 1.82
C LYS A 92 16.66 -0.83 1.04
N TYR A 93 16.49 0.32 1.69
CA TYR A 93 16.83 1.65 1.21
C TYR A 93 17.73 2.35 2.22
N ARG A 94 18.68 3.14 1.70
CA ARG A 94 19.62 3.94 2.49
C ARG A 94 18.91 5.03 3.29
N ASN A 95 17.80 5.53 2.76
CA ASN A 95 16.98 6.56 3.39
C ASN A 95 15.60 6.63 2.74
N GLU A 96 14.73 7.41 3.37
CA GLU A 96 13.39 7.74 2.90
C GLU A 96 13.34 8.30 1.49
N TYR A 97 14.31 9.14 1.12
CA TYR A 97 14.34 9.78 -0.19
C TYR A 97 14.51 8.74 -1.30
N GLN A 98 15.41 7.78 -1.12
CA GLN A 98 15.64 6.69 -2.07
C GLN A 98 14.37 5.85 -2.29
N TYR A 99 13.65 5.56 -1.20
CA TYR A 99 12.36 4.86 -1.27
C TYR A 99 11.34 5.66 -2.11
N ARG A 100 11.13 6.94 -1.78
CA ARG A 100 10.17 7.79 -2.50
C ARG A 100 10.49 7.90 -3.98
N TYR A 101 11.78 8.03 -4.32
CA TYR A 101 12.21 8.06 -5.71
C TYR A 101 11.84 6.78 -6.45
N LYS A 102 12.09 5.60 -5.86
CA LYS A 102 11.70 4.30 -6.43
C LYS A 102 10.19 4.24 -6.69
N VAL A 103 9.37 4.62 -5.70
CA VAL A 103 7.91 4.66 -5.82
C VAL A 103 7.45 5.60 -6.94
N GLN A 104 8.07 6.78 -7.05
CA GLN A 104 7.77 7.72 -8.13
C GLN A 104 8.07 7.13 -9.51
N GLN A 105 9.18 6.41 -9.66
CA GLN A 105 9.51 5.73 -10.91
C GLN A 105 8.53 4.59 -11.23
N GLU A 106 8.08 3.82 -10.23
CA GLU A 106 7.07 2.76 -10.42
C GLU A 106 5.71 3.32 -10.85
N ASN A 107 5.37 4.52 -10.37
CA ASN A 107 4.12 5.19 -10.70
C ASN A 107 4.21 6.03 -11.99
N LYS A 108 5.38 6.08 -12.66
CA LYS A 108 5.61 6.90 -13.84
C LYS A 108 4.67 6.49 -14.99
N GLY A 109 3.82 7.42 -15.40
CA GLY A 109 2.86 7.21 -16.49
C GLY A 109 1.52 6.61 -16.06
N LEU A 110 1.28 6.46 -14.75
CA LEU A 110 -0.05 6.22 -14.21
C LEU A 110 -0.71 7.56 -13.85
N SER A 111 -2.02 7.67 -14.10
CA SER A 111 -2.82 8.78 -13.55
C SER A 111 -3.08 8.58 -12.06
N GLN A 112 -3.42 9.66 -11.35
CA GLN A 112 -3.80 9.56 -9.93
C GLN A 112 -4.98 8.60 -9.71
N ALA A 113 -5.97 8.61 -10.60
CA ALA A 113 -7.09 7.68 -10.57
C ALA A 113 -6.62 6.22 -10.71
N GLN A 114 -5.64 5.93 -11.56
CA GLN A 114 -5.10 4.57 -11.72
C GLN A 114 -4.30 4.11 -10.50
N ILE A 115 -3.54 5.01 -9.87
CA ILE A 115 -2.81 4.71 -8.62
C ILE A 115 -3.80 4.44 -7.49
N GLN A 116 -4.85 5.27 -7.38
CA GLN A 116 -5.89 5.13 -6.39
C GLN A 116 -6.72 3.84 -6.59
N GLU A 117 -7.10 3.51 -7.83
CA GLU A 117 -7.78 2.26 -8.17
C GLU A 117 -6.91 1.05 -7.79
N ARG A 118 -5.61 1.08 -8.09
CA ARG A 118 -4.67 0.02 -7.71
C ARG A 118 -4.61 -0.16 -6.20
N ASN A 119 -4.57 0.93 -5.47
CA ASN A 119 -4.46 0.97 -4.01
C ASN A 119 -5.75 0.51 -3.32
N GLN A 120 -6.91 1.01 -3.75
CA GLN A 120 -8.22 0.52 -3.29
C GLN A 120 -8.41 -0.98 -3.50
N ASN A 121 -7.84 -1.53 -4.58
CA ASN A 121 -7.85 -2.96 -4.85
C ASN A 121 -6.95 -3.80 -3.91
N ARG A 122 -6.06 -3.17 -3.13
CA ARG A 122 -5.30 -3.83 -2.06
C ARG A 122 -6.11 -3.97 -0.77
N VAL A 123 -7.19 -3.21 -0.62
CA VAL A 123 -8.15 -3.35 0.48
C VAL A 123 -9.21 -4.37 0.11
N HIS A 124 -9.43 -5.34 0.99
CA HIS A 124 -10.51 -6.30 0.87
C HIS A 124 -11.07 -6.64 2.24
N TYR A 125 -12.32 -7.07 2.25
CA TYR A 125 -13.05 -7.46 3.45
C TYR A 125 -13.32 -8.94 3.34
N MET A 126 -12.78 -9.74 4.25
CA MET A 126 -12.87 -11.20 4.23
C MET A 126 -13.64 -11.69 5.45
N LEU A 127 -14.54 -12.64 5.26
CA LEU A 127 -15.15 -13.34 6.39
C LEU A 127 -14.18 -14.40 6.92
N VAL A 128 -13.86 -14.34 8.20
CA VAL A 128 -13.09 -15.38 8.92
C VAL A 128 -13.78 -15.60 10.25
N ASP A 129 -14.14 -16.85 10.56
CA ASP A 129 -14.72 -17.25 11.85
C ASP A 129 -15.97 -16.42 12.24
N GLY A 130 -16.79 -16.06 11.24
CA GLY A 130 -18.01 -15.29 11.43
C GLY A 130 -17.81 -13.77 11.57
N GLU A 131 -16.58 -13.28 11.49
CA GLU A 131 -16.25 -11.86 11.55
C GLU A 131 -15.65 -11.36 10.24
N VAL A 132 -16.07 -10.18 9.81
CA VAL A 132 -15.48 -9.52 8.65
C VAL A 132 -14.22 -8.78 9.08
N LEU A 133 -13.09 -9.17 8.49
CA LEU A 133 -11.81 -8.49 8.65
C LEU A 133 -11.56 -7.59 7.44
N GLN A 134 -11.29 -6.31 7.70
CA GLN A 134 -10.64 -5.44 6.74
C GLN A 134 -9.16 -5.84 6.64
N ILE A 135 -8.78 -6.36 5.49
CA ILE A 135 -7.40 -6.70 5.16
C ILE A 135 -6.86 -5.59 4.26
N ARG A 136 -5.84 -4.89 4.77
CA ARG A 136 -5.06 -3.90 4.01
C ARG A 136 -3.59 -4.22 4.18
N ASN A 137 -2.96 -4.71 3.11
CA ASN A 137 -1.58 -5.21 3.15
C ASN A 137 -1.41 -6.30 4.23
N GLN A 138 -0.67 -6.01 5.31
CA GLN A 138 -0.42 -6.92 6.44
C GLN A 138 -1.31 -6.64 7.66
N GLU A 139 -2.09 -5.55 7.64
CA GLU A 139 -3.01 -5.24 8.72
C GLU A 139 -4.35 -5.92 8.51
N GLN A 140 -4.87 -6.49 9.60
CA GLN A 140 -6.20 -7.06 9.68
C GLN A 140 -6.93 -6.39 10.84
N ASN A 141 -7.98 -5.65 10.52
CA ASN A 141 -8.82 -4.99 11.52
C ASN A 141 -10.24 -5.52 11.41
N ARG A 142 -10.86 -5.87 12.55
CA ARG A 142 -12.28 -6.23 12.56
C ARG A 142 -13.12 -5.06 12.06
N LEU A 143 -14.04 -5.35 11.15
CA LEU A 143 -15.01 -4.38 10.68
C LEU A 143 -15.99 -4.08 11.83
N GLN A 144 -15.94 -2.87 12.39
CA GLN A 144 -16.75 -2.51 13.56
C GLN A 144 -18.16 -2.01 13.20
N LYS A 145 -18.32 -1.46 11.99
CA LYS A 145 -19.56 -0.83 11.53
C LYS A 145 -19.89 -1.29 10.13
N GLN A 146 -21.16 -1.20 9.77
CA GLN A 146 -21.60 -1.47 8.40
C GLN A 146 -20.80 -0.63 7.41
N LEU A 147 -20.32 -1.29 6.35
CA LEU A 147 -19.54 -0.71 5.29
C LEU A 147 -20.39 -0.54 4.04
N LYS A 148 -20.50 0.68 3.53
CA LYS A 148 -21.07 0.96 2.22
C LYS A 148 -20.00 0.84 1.14
N LEU A 149 -20.24 -0.01 0.15
CA LEU A 149 -19.39 -0.22 -1.02
C LEU A 149 -19.75 0.76 -2.15
N SER A 150 -18.82 0.93 -3.10
CA SER A 150 -18.99 1.87 -4.21
C SER A 150 -20.12 1.50 -5.18
N ASP A 151 -20.45 0.21 -5.29
CA ASP A 151 -21.58 -0.29 -6.09
C ASP A 151 -22.94 -0.04 -5.42
N GLY A 152 -22.95 0.50 -4.20
CA GLY A 152 -24.16 0.73 -3.40
C GLY A 152 -24.53 -0.43 -2.47
N SER A 153 -23.77 -1.53 -2.49
CA SER A 153 -23.96 -2.64 -1.56
C SER A 153 -23.51 -2.26 -0.14
N MET A 154 -24.05 -2.93 0.88
CA MET A 154 -23.72 -2.72 2.28
C MET A 154 -23.30 -4.04 2.94
N VAL A 155 -22.13 -4.07 3.58
CA VAL A 155 -21.56 -5.25 4.25
C VAL A 155 -21.57 -5.01 5.76
N ASN A 156 -22.09 -5.96 6.52
CA ASN A 156 -22.13 -5.92 7.98
C ASN A 156 -20.92 -6.63 8.59
N PRO A 157 -20.56 -6.32 9.85
CA PRO A 157 -19.49 -6.99 10.60
C PRO A 157 -19.58 -8.52 10.65
N ASP A 158 -20.79 -9.07 10.57
CA ASP A 158 -21.04 -10.52 10.66
C ASP A 158 -20.97 -11.24 9.30
N GLY A 159 -20.65 -10.52 8.22
CA GLY A 159 -20.57 -11.07 6.87
C GLY A 159 -21.88 -11.13 6.11
N SER A 160 -23.02 -10.74 6.73
CA SER A 160 -24.23 -10.47 5.97
C SER A 160 -24.04 -9.23 5.10
N TYR A 161 -24.62 -9.23 3.89
CA TYR A 161 -24.56 -8.05 3.03
C TYR A 161 -25.83 -7.89 2.21
N GLN A 162 -26.11 -6.64 1.85
CA GLN A 162 -27.24 -6.24 1.04
C GLN A 162 -26.73 -5.63 -0.25
N THR A 163 -27.20 -6.11 -1.41
CA THR A 163 -26.88 -5.48 -2.69
C THR A 163 -27.64 -4.17 -2.87
N LYS A 164 -27.25 -3.37 -3.87
CA LYS A 164 -28.01 -2.16 -4.26
C LYS A 164 -29.51 -2.43 -4.50
N ASP A 165 -29.84 -3.60 -5.03
CA ASP A 165 -31.23 -4.05 -5.29
C ASP A 165 -31.91 -4.66 -4.05
N ARG A 166 -31.37 -4.39 -2.85
CA ARG A 166 -31.85 -4.83 -1.55
C ARG A 166 -31.84 -6.34 -1.31
N LYS A 167 -31.22 -7.14 -2.19
CA LYS A 167 -31.07 -8.58 -1.99
C LYS A 167 -30.14 -8.85 -0.81
N GLN A 168 -30.61 -9.64 0.16
CA GLN A 168 -29.82 -10.06 1.30
C GLN A 168 -29.04 -11.34 0.97
N LEU A 169 -27.75 -11.33 1.28
CA LEU A 169 -26.79 -12.37 1.00
C LEU A 169 -25.82 -12.49 2.19
N ARG A 170 -24.94 -13.50 2.17
CA ARG A 170 -23.91 -13.69 3.19
C ARG A 170 -22.61 -14.16 2.53
N LEU A 171 -21.50 -13.58 2.97
CA LEU A 171 -20.17 -14.08 2.65
C LEU A 171 -20.01 -15.50 3.21
N LYS A 172 -19.34 -16.38 2.47
CA LYS A 172 -18.84 -17.64 3.04
C LYS A 172 -17.48 -17.42 3.69
N ASP A 173 -17.12 -18.31 4.60
CA ASP A 173 -15.82 -18.27 5.24
C ASP A 173 -14.69 -18.31 4.19
N GLY A 174 -13.73 -17.39 4.33
CA GLY A 174 -12.64 -17.16 3.39
C GLY A 174 -13.01 -16.35 2.13
N GLU A 175 -14.30 -16.11 1.82
CA GLU A 175 -14.69 -15.23 0.73
C GLU A 175 -14.38 -13.77 1.07
N CYS A 176 -14.00 -13.00 0.05
CA CYS A 176 -13.69 -11.60 0.23
C CYS A 176 -14.31 -10.68 -0.82
N VAL A 177 -14.56 -9.44 -0.43
CA VAL A 177 -15.12 -8.38 -1.27
C VAL A 177 -14.21 -7.17 -1.27
N ASN A 178 -14.00 -6.55 -2.44
CA ASN A 178 -13.26 -5.29 -2.52
C ASN A 178 -14.21 -4.08 -2.34
N LEU A 179 -13.65 -2.86 -2.29
CA LEU A 179 -14.44 -1.63 -2.14
C LEU A 179 -15.42 -1.37 -3.32
N GLU A 180 -15.20 -2.00 -4.47
CA GLU A 180 -16.03 -1.88 -5.67
C GLU A 180 -17.25 -2.82 -5.63
N GLY A 181 -17.42 -3.65 -4.59
CA GLY A 181 -18.48 -4.66 -4.56
C GLY A 181 -18.12 -5.98 -5.24
N LYS A 182 -16.90 -6.11 -5.76
CA LYS A 182 -16.48 -7.32 -6.44
C LYS A 182 -16.09 -8.41 -5.46
N MET A 183 -16.75 -9.54 -5.61
CA MET A 183 -16.60 -10.74 -4.79
C MET A 183 -15.52 -11.68 -5.33
N TYR A 184 -14.84 -12.36 -4.41
CA TYR A 184 -13.78 -13.31 -4.69
C TYR A 184 -13.86 -14.49 -3.73
N ARG A 185 -13.52 -15.68 -4.22
CA ARG A 185 -13.51 -16.90 -3.40
C ARG A 185 -12.53 -16.81 -2.23
N ASN A 186 -11.43 -16.08 -2.41
CA ASN A 186 -10.43 -15.79 -1.38
C ASN A 186 -9.46 -14.71 -1.86
N THR A 187 -8.62 -14.24 -0.94
CA THR A 187 -7.59 -13.21 -1.18
C THR A 187 -6.61 -13.59 -2.28
N TYR A 188 -6.25 -14.88 -2.41
CA TYR A 188 -5.36 -15.37 -3.46
C TYR A 188 -5.96 -15.17 -4.86
N THR A 189 -7.23 -15.53 -5.06
CA THR A 189 -7.92 -15.36 -6.35
C THR A 189 -8.03 -13.88 -6.74
N GLN A 190 -8.27 -13.00 -5.77
CA GLN A 190 -8.26 -11.56 -5.97
C GLN A 190 -6.88 -11.07 -6.43
N ARG A 191 -5.82 -11.39 -5.68
CA ARG A 191 -4.44 -10.98 -5.99
C ARG A 191 -4.01 -11.46 -7.38
N LYS A 192 -4.33 -12.71 -7.73
CA LYS A 192 -4.05 -13.27 -9.06
C LYS A 192 -4.71 -12.47 -10.19
N MET A 193 -5.97 -12.09 -10.04
CA MET A 193 -6.68 -11.27 -11.02
C MET A 193 -6.09 -9.86 -11.16
N LEU A 194 -5.71 -9.23 -10.05
CA LEU A 194 -5.08 -7.90 -10.06
C LEU A 194 -3.74 -7.92 -10.78
N LEU A 195 -2.88 -8.91 -10.50
CA LEU A 195 -1.61 -9.09 -11.20
C LEU A 195 -1.80 -9.27 -12.71
N GLN A 196 -2.82 -10.02 -13.13
CA GLN A 196 -3.13 -10.19 -14.55
C GLN A 196 -3.65 -8.90 -15.20
N LYS A 197 -4.54 -8.14 -14.55
CA LYS A 197 -5.05 -6.84 -15.03
C LYS A 197 -3.89 -5.85 -15.22
N ASN A 198 -2.98 -5.79 -14.24
CA ASN A 198 -1.81 -4.92 -14.28
C ASN A 198 -0.81 -5.31 -15.37
N LYS A 199 -0.53 -6.62 -15.55
CA LYS A 199 0.33 -7.11 -16.66
C LYS A 199 -0.25 -6.78 -18.04
N LYS A 200 -1.57 -6.82 -18.20
CA LYS A 200 -2.23 -6.43 -19.47
C LYS A 200 -2.14 -4.92 -19.70
N ALA A 201 -2.39 -4.12 -18.66
CA ALA A 201 -2.28 -2.66 -18.73
C ALA A 201 -0.86 -2.20 -19.08
N SER A 202 0.17 -2.77 -18.44
CA SER A 202 1.58 -2.44 -18.71
C SER A 202 2.01 -2.86 -20.13
N LYS A 203 1.60 -4.04 -20.61
CA LYS A 203 1.84 -4.47 -21.99
C LYS A 203 1.18 -3.53 -23.01
N ASN A 204 -0.03 -3.05 -22.74
CA ASN A 204 -0.73 -2.12 -23.64
C ASN A 204 -0.07 -0.73 -23.68
N LEU A 205 0.45 -0.24 -22.54
CA LEU A 205 1.23 1.00 -22.46
C LEU A 205 2.57 0.89 -23.20
N MET A 206 3.26 -0.26 -23.11
CA MET A 206 4.48 -0.51 -23.88
C MET A 206 4.21 -0.54 -25.38
N LYS A 207 3.12 -1.19 -25.83
CA LYS A 207 2.72 -1.19 -27.25
C LYS A 207 2.40 0.21 -27.79
N LYS A 208 1.73 1.07 -27.01
CA LYS A 208 1.45 2.47 -27.39
C LYS A 208 2.70 3.33 -27.50
N LYS A 209 3.76 3.06 -26.73
CA LYS A 209 5.05 3.78 -26.83
C LYS A 209 5.86 3.39 -28.07
N VAL A 210 5.72 2.15 -28.56
CA VAL A 210 6.41 1.69 -29.79
C VAL A 210 5.80 2.29 -31.06
N GLN A 211 4.52 2.68 -31.04
CA GLN A 211 3.82 3.22 -32.22
C GLN A 211 3.96 4.74 -32.43
N LYS A 212 4.61 5.48 -31.51
CA LYS A 212 4.90 6.91 -31.70
C LYS A 212 6.39 7.14 -31.97
N LYS A 213 6.89 6.67 -33.13
CA LYS A 213 8.08 7.28 -33.74
C LYS A 213 7.60 8.48 -34.58
N PRO A 214 8.13 9.70 -34.38
CA PRO A 214 7.79 10.82 -35.25
C PRO A 214 8.35 10.54 -36.64
N VAL A 215 7.49 10.57 -37.65
CA VAL A 215 7.90 10.58 -39.06
C VAL A 215 8.62 11.90 -39.29
N VAL A 216 9.96 11.85 -39.36
CA VAL A 216 10.79 13.00 -39.71
C VAL A 216 10.49 13.33 -41.18
N GLN A 217 9.66 14.34 -41.42
CA GLN A 217 9.48 14.91 -42.75
C GLN A 217 10.80 15.59 -43.16
N LYS A 218 11.53 14.99 -44.10
CA LYS A 218 12.68 15.62 -44.76
C LYS A 218 12.19 16.85 -45.51
N LYS A 219 12.52 18.06 -45.03
CA LYS A 219 12.42 19.29 -45.82
C LYS A 219 13.48 19.23 -46.93
N VAL A 220 13.02 19.15 -48.18
CA VAL A 220 13.84 19.34 -49.37
C VAL A 220 14.18 20.82 -49.48
N MET A 221 15.45 21.19 -49.30
CA MET A 221 15.93 22.53 -49.63
C MET A 221 15.99 22.67 -51.16
N LYS A 222 15.11 23.52 -51.71
CA LYS A 222 15.28 24.04 -53.07
C LYS A 222 16.50 24.97 -53.10
N LYS A 223 17.51 24.63 -53.90
CA LYS A 223 18.59 25.56 -54.28
C LYS A 223 17.98 26.65 -55.16
N GLY A 224 18.08 27.90 -54.72
CA GLY A 224 17.86 29.09 -55.53
C GLY A 224 19.02 29.31 -56.50
N LYS A 225 18.67 29.89 -57.65
CA LYS A 225 19.53 30.24 -58.79
C LYS A 225 20.70 31.14 -58.41
#